data_AF-A0A258BSE8-F1
#
_entry.id   AF-A0A258BSE8-F1
#
_cell.length_a   1.000
_cell.length_b   1.000
_cell.length_c   1.000
_cell.angle_alpha   90.00
_cell.angle_beta   90.00
_cell.angle_gamma   90.00
#
_symmetry.space_group_name_H-M   'P 1'
#
loop_
_entity.id
_entity.type
_entity.pdbx_description
1 polymer ?
#
loop_
_entity_poly.entity_id
_entity_poly.type
_entity_poly.pdbx_seq_one_letter_code
_entity_poly.pdbx_strand_id
1 'polypeptide(L)' 'MKIVSGIRAYDMALRLRYDDIPTTKINTDITNSLRYFLKTNPDQPKRIYCTYTAMISIRRELAKLTAVEVVR' A
#
# COMPACT_ATOMS: atom_id res chain seq x y z
N MET A 1 -7.76 -4.99 6.43
CA MET A 1 -8.29 -4.27 5.25
C MET A 1 -7.33 -4.42 4.07
N LYS A 2 -7.82 -4.69 2.85
CA LYS A 2 -6.98 -4.82 1.65
C LYS A 2 -7.16 -3.60 0.75
N ILE A 3 -6.07 -2.88 0.44
CA ILE A 3 -6.09 -1.68 -0.42
C ILE A 3 -5.24 -1.95 -1.65
N VAL A 4 -5.69 -1.49 -2.81
CA VAL A 4 -4.91 -1.53 -4.05
C VAL A 4 -4.60 -0.10 -4.48
N SER A 5 -3.33 0.17 -4.80
CA SER A 5 -2.90 1.51 -5.18
C SER A 5 -1.86 1.55 -6.30
N GLY A 6 -1.72 2.72 -6.92
CA GLY A 6 -0.76 2.99 -7.99
C GLY A 6 -1.42 3.18 -9.36
N ILE A 7 -0.61 3.46 -10.38
CA ILE A 7 -1.09 3.77 -11.74
C ILE A 7 -2.00 2.66 -12.29
N ARG A 8 -1.68 1.39 -11.99
CA ARG A 8 -2.45 0.21 -12.40
C ARG A 8 -3.37 -0.34 -11.31
N ALA A 9 -3.85 0.51 -10.40
CA ALA A 9 -4.67 0.06 -9.26
C ALA A 9 -5.93 -0.70 -9.70
N TYR A 10 -6.61 -0.23 -10.76
CA TYR A 10 -7.81 -0.88 -11.28
C TYR A 10 -7.53 -2.26 -11.86
N ASP A 11 -6.42 -2.41 -12.60
CA ASP A 11 -6.01 -3.70 -13.16
C ASP A 11 -5.68 -4.70 -12.06
N MET A 12 -4.95 -4.27 -11.03
CA MET A 12 -4.64 -5.13 -9.89
C MET A 12 -5.87 -5.48 -9.07
N ALA A 13 -6.83 -4.56 -8.93
CA ALA A 13 -8.10 -4.87 -8.29
C ALA A 13 -8.90 -5.90 -9.09
N LEU A 14 -8.89 -5.82 -10.42
CA LEU A 14 -9.51 -6.83 -11.27
C LEU A 14 -8.82 -8.19 -11.11
N ARG A 15 -7.49 -8.22 -11.12
CA ARG A 15 -6.71 -9.46 -10.91
C ARG A 15 -7.06 -10.15 -9.58
N LEU A 16 -7.15 -9.38 -8.50
CA LEU A 16 -7.52 -9.88 -7.17
C LEU A 16 -8.96 -10.37 -7.12
N ARG A 17 -9.89 -9.72 -7.84
CA ARG A 17 -11.27 -10.18 -7.95
C ARG A 17 -11.38 -11.54 -8.63
N TYR A 18 -10.56 -11.82 -9.64
CA TYR A 18 -10.54 -13.14 -10.26
C TYR A 18 -10.05 -14.26 -9.33
N ASP A 19 -9.30 -13.92 -8.28
CA ASP A 19 -8.87 -14.85 -7.24
C ASP A 19 -9.81 -14.81 -6.00
N ASP A 20 -11.00 -14.20 -6.13
CA ASP A 20 -11.97 -14.00 -5.03
C ASP A 20 -11.41 -13.28 -3.80
N ILE A 21 -10.39 -12.44 -4.00
CA ILE A 21 -9.79 -11.64 -2.92
C ILE A 21 -10.50 -10.28 -2.83
N PRO A 22 -11.31 -10.04 -1.76
CA PRO A 22 -12.04 -8.77 -1.64
C PRO A 22 -11.08 -7.60 -1.40
N THR A 23 -11.23 -6.54 -2.20
CA THR A 23 -10.51 -5.28 -2.04
C THR A 23 -11.44 -4.23 -1.45
N THR A 24 -10.99 -3.56 -0.38
CA THR A 24 -11.81 -2.59 0.37
C THR A 24 -11.73 -1.20 -0.24
N LYS A 25 -10.57 -0.86 -0.83
CA LYS A 25 -10.34 0.46 -1.41
C LYS A 25 -9.38 0.36 -2.60
N ILE A 26 -9.71 1.05 -3.67
CA ILE A 26 -8.92 1.16 -4.88
C ILE A 26 -8.68 2.65 -5.12
N ASN A 27 -7.43 3.07 -5.23
CA ASN A 27 -7.07 4.47 -5.46
C ASN A 27 -5.74 4.55 -6.21
N THR A 28 -5.62 5.41 -7.21
CA THR A 28 -4.37 5.52 -7.98
C THR A 28 -3.26 6.24 -7.19
N ASP A 29 -3.60 7.04 -6.18
CA ASP A 29 -2.65 7.78 -5.34
C ASP A 29 -2.08 6.92 -4.21
N ILE A 30 -0.77 6.61 -4.33
CA ILE A 30 -0.01 5.80 -3.37
C ILE A 30 0.10 6.49 -2.02
N THR A 31 0.35 7.79 -1.97
CA THR A 31 0.60 8.53 -0.73
C THR A 31 -0.67 8.62 0.10
N ASN A 32 -1.79 8.99 -0.53
CA ASN A 32 -3.08 9.06 0.14
C ASN A 32 -3.54 7.67 0.61
N SER A 33 -3.36 6.64 -0.20
CA SER A 33 -3.69 5.26 0.16
C SER A 33 -2.85 4.75 1.33
N LEU A 34 -1.55 5.04 1.35
CA LEU A 34 -0.65 4.67 2.43
C LEU A 34 -1.05 5.35 3.75
N ARG A 35 -1.34 6.66 3.73
CA ARG A 35 -1.78 7.38 4.94
C ARG A 35 -3.07 6.82 5.49
N TYR A 36 -4.03 6.50 4.62
CA TYR A 36 -5.27 5.85 5.02
C TYR A 36 -5.00 4.45 5.61
N PHE A 37 -4.18 3.64 4.94
CA PHE A 37 -3.80 2.30 5.40
C PHE A 37 -3.19 2.30 6.80
N LEU A 38 -2.24 3.22 7.04
CA LEU A 38 -1.56 3.35 8.33
C LEU A 38 -2.53 3.73 9.44
N LYS A 39 -3.50 4.62 9.16
CA LYS A 39 -4.51 5.07 10.14
C LYS A 39 -5.56 4.01 10.47
N THR A 40 -5.95 3.15 9.52
CA THR A 40 -7.06 2.21 9.73
C THR A 40 -6.70 1.02 10.63
N ASN A 41 -5.42 0.65 10.77
CA ASN A 41 -5.01 -0.50 11.60
C ASN A 41 -3.72 -0.17 12.36
N PRO A 42 -3.73 0.74 13.35
CA PRO A 42 -2.50 1.20 14.01
C PRO A 42 -1.69 0.05 14.61
N ASP A 43 -2.34 -0.87 15.34
CA ASP A 43 -1.66 -1.88 16.18
C ASP A 43 -1.41 -3.22 15.48
N GLN A 44 -1.75 -3.34 14.19
CA GLN A 44 -1.54 -4.58 13.43
C GLN A 44 -0.29 -4.49 12.56
N PRO A 45 0.49 -5.59 12.44
CA PRO A 45 1.56 -5.70 11.46
C PRO A 45 1.03 -5.46 10.03
N LYS A 46 1.72 -4.60 9.28
CA LYS A 46 1.29 -4.15 7.95
C LYS A 46 2.17 -4.81 6.89
N ARG A 47 1.54 -5.40 5.88
CA ARG A 47 2.22 -6.01 4.72
C ARG A 47 1.89 -5.21 3.46
N ILE A 48 2.92 -4.81 2.71
CA ILE A 48 2.80 -4.03 1.48
C ILE A 48 3.54 -4.78 0.37
N TYR A 49 2.81 -5.19 -0.65
CA TYR A 49 3.37 -5.75 -1.89
C TYR A 49 3.36 -4.65 -2.95
N CYS A 50 4.53 -4.31 -3.48
CA CYS A 50 4.66 -3.20 -4.40
C CYS A 50 5.73 -3.48 -5.46
N THR A 51 5.57 -2.85 -6.63
CA THR A 51 6.62 -2.79 -7.63
C THR A 51 7.75 -1.86 -7.18
N TYR A 52 8.90 -1.95 -7.82
CA TYR A 52 10.10 -1.19 -7.45
C TYR A 52 9.85 0.32 -7.30
N THR A 53 9.20 0.96 -8.28
CA THR A 53 8.96 2.41 -8.24
C THR A 53 7.93 2.79 -7.17
N ALA A 54 6.90 1.98 -6.98
CA ALA A 54 5.94 2.16 -5.89
C ALA A 54 6.62 2.01 -4.52
N MET A 55 7.55 1.06 -4.38
CA MET A 55 8.34 0.87 -3.17
C MET A 55 9.15 2.12 -2.80
N ILE A 56 9.81 2.77 -3.78
CA ILE A 56 10.57 4.00 -3.52
C ILE A 56 9.64 5.11 -3.00
N SER A 57 8.47 5.28 -3.60
CA SER A 57 7.48 6.27 -3.15
C SER A 57 6.99 5.98 -1.73
N ILE A 58 6.68 4.72 -1.43
CA ILE A 58 6.25 4.29 -0.09
C ILE A 58 7.35 4.50 0.93
N ARG A 59 8.60 4.12 0.62
CA ARG A 59 9.75 4.31 1.51
C ARG A 59 9.97 5.78 1.85
N ARG A 60 9.86 6.68 0.86
CA ARG A 60 9.97 8.13 1.07
C ARG A 60 8.88 8.67 1.99
N GLU A 61 7.65 8.19 1.86
CA GLU A 61 6.56 8.60 2.75
C GLU A 61 6.69 8.03 4.16
N LEU A 62 7.10 6.76 4.31
CA LEU A 62 7.33 6.15 5.61
C LEU A 62 8.47 6.81 6.39
N ALA A 63 9.55 7.23 5.71
CA ALA A 63 10.65 7.95 6.33
C ALA A 63 10.24 9.29 6.96
N LYS A 64 9.10 9.88 6.56
CA LYS A 64 8.54 11.09 7.17
C LYS A 64 7.78 10.82 8.47
N LEU A 65 7.33 9.58 8.65
CA LEU A 65 6.42 9.17 9.73
C LEU A 65 7.14 8.36 10.81
N THR A 66 8.24 7.71 10.46
CA THR A 66 8.97 6.78 11.34
C THR A 66 10.45 6.82 11.03
N ALA A 67 11.29 6.66 12.07
CA ALA A 67 12.70 6.33 11.88
C ALA A 67 12.79 4.91 11.29
N VAL A 68 13.20 4.81 10.02
CA VAL A 68 13.36 3.53 9.34
C VAL A 68 14.76 3.00 9.63
N GLU A 69 14.87 1.89 10.35
CA GLU A 69 16.14 1.23 10.60
C GLU A 69 16.65 0.53 9.34
N VAL A 70 17.96 0.66 9.08
CA VAL A 70 18.62 -0.01 7.95
C VAL A 70 19.02 -1.42 8.40
N VAL A 71 18.29 -2.43 7.92
CA VAL A 71 18.69 -3.83 8.09
C VAL A 71 19.85 -4.10 7.13
N ARG A 72 21.05 -4.34 7.69
CA ARG A 72 22.26 -4.74 6.96
C ARG A 72 22.37 -6.26 6.87
#